data_AF-A0A1A9ZTF7-F1
#
_entry.id   AF-A0A1A9ZTF7-F1
#
_cell.length_a   1.000
_cell.length_b   1.000
_cell.length_c   1.000
_cell.angle_alpha   90.00
_cell.angle_beta   90.00
_cell.angle_gamma   90.00
#
_symmetry.space_group_name_H-M   'P 1'
#
loop_
_entity.id
_entity.type
_entity.pdbx_description
1 polymer ?
#
loop_
_entity_poly.entity_id
_entity_poly.type
_entity_poly.pdbx_seq_one_letter_code
_entity_poly.pdbx_strand_id
1 'polypeptide(L)'
;MESQRDIHQRASDDLAEVGLTQIHLSFHLTSIYDHSIFEAFSKVVQKLIPQLPTLENLLNIFISNSGIEKAFLFDVVSKIYIATDCSPVDMQSYELCCDMIDVVIDLSSIYSSEESAFDHQSSSLIKLNNNTILCLREVNKFLALVCILREENFNRQGVIDYNFLCFRDAISEVFELRLKVQKLPTLDERAELIPNGLDDINEDDVGEDDKIINRTNKII
;
A
#
# COMPACT_ATOMS: atom_id res chain seq x y z
N MET A 1 28.32 -3.28 -10.42
CA MET A 1 27.94 -2.37 -11.52
C MET A 1 28.30 -2.92 -12.90
N GLU A 2 29.52 -3.45 -13.10
CA GLU A 2 29.93 -3.97 -14.42
C GLU A 2 29.05 -5.13 -14.92
N SER A 3 28.73 -6.11 -14.06
CA SER A 3 27.83 -7.21 -14.41
C SER A 3 26.41 -6.75 -14.77
N GLN A 4 25.89 -5.71 -14.09
CA GLN A 4 24.58 -5.15 -14.41
C GLN A 4 24.58 -4.51 -15.79
N ARG A 5 25.64 -3.74 -16.10
CA ARG A 5 25.81 -3.11 -17.40
C ARG A 5 25.95 -4.13 -18.51
N ASP A 6 26.72 -5.20 -18.28
CA ASP A 6 26.90 -6.30 -19.23
C ASP A 6 25.56 -7.01 -19.52
N ILE A 7 24.80 -7.36 -18.48
CA ILE A 7 23.47 -7.98 -18.62
C ILE A 7 22.50 -7.04 -19.34
N HIS A 8 22.47 -5.75 -18.95
CA HIS A 8 21.59 -4.77 -19.58
C HIS A 8 21.88 -4.61 -21.07
N GLN A 9 23.17 -4.52 -21.43
CA GLN A 9 23.59 -4.37 -22.82
C GLN A 9 23.19 -5.60 -23.64
N ARG A 10 23.56 -6.80 -23.19
CA ARG A 10 23.24 -8.06 -23.90
C ARG A 10 21.74 -8.25 -24.09
N ALA A 11 20.95 -8.08 -23.03
CA ALA A 11 19.50 -8.24 -23.12
C ALA A 11 18.84 -7.20 -24.05
N SER A 12 19.37 -5.97 -24.10
CA SER A 12 18.87 -4.94 -25.00
C SER A 12 19.26 -5.21 -26.46
N ASP A 13 20.47 -5.71 -26.70
CA ASP A 13 20.94 -6.09 -28.03
C ASP A 13 20.14 -7.28 -28.58
N ASP A 14 19.91 -8.31 -27.75
CA ASP A 14 19.07 -9.46 -28.11
C ASP A 14 17.63 -9.04 -28.49
N LEU A 15 17.04 -8.09 -27.76
CA LEU A 15 15.72 -7.52 -28.08
C LEU A 15 15.74 -6.73 -29.40
N ALA A 16 16.82 -6.00 -29.68
CA ALA A 16 16.97 -5.23 -30.90
C ALA A 16 17.14 -6.13 -32.14
N GLU A 17 17.88 -7.24 -32.02
CA GLU A 17 18.08 -8.22 -33.09
C GLU A 17 16.76 -8.88 -33.53
N VAL A 18 15.86 -9.16 -32.60
CA VAL A 18 14.53 -9.73 -32.87
C VAL A 18 13.51 -8.66 -33.31
N GLY A 19 13.87 -7.37 -33.23
CA GLY A 19 13.00 -6.25 -33.60
C GLY A 19 11.93 -5.89 -32.55
N LEU A 20 12.08 -6.35 -31.31
CA LEU A 20 11.14 -6.12 -30.20
C LEU A 20 11.51 -4.87 -29.38
N THR A 21 11.66 -3.72 -30.03
CA THR A 21 12.12 -2.48 -29.39
C THR A 21 11.08 -1.79 -28.50
N GLN A 22 9.82 -2.26 -28.50
CA GLN A 22 8.75 -1.71 -27.67
C GLN A 22 8.75 -2.24 -26.23
N ILE A 23 9.54 -3.26 -25.91
CA ILE A 23 9.59 -3.87 -24.58
C ILE A 23 10.61 -3.10 -23.73
N HIS A 24 10.13 -2.49 -22.64
CA HIS A 24 10.99 -1.81 -21.67
C HIS A 24 11.37 -2.75 -20.53
N LEU A 25 12.66 -3.09 -20.42
CA LEU A 25 13.19 -3.89 -19.32
C LEU A 25 13.52 -3.02 -18.10
N SER A 26 13.19 -3.48 -16.90
CA SER A 26 13.61 -2.87 -15.64
C SER A 26 14.52 -3.84 -14.90
N PHE A 27 15.70 -3.35 -14.49
CA PHE A 27 16.69 -4.16 -13.79
C PHE A 27 16.83 -3.69 -12.35
N HIS A 28 16.88 -4.64 -11.42
CA HIS A 28 17.05 -4.38 -9.99
C HIS A 28 18.17 -5.29 -9.47
N LEU A 29 19.08 -4.70 -8.68
CA LEU A 29 20.08 -5.47 -7.95
C LEU A 29 19.46 -5.87 -6.63
N THR A 30 19.40 -7.17 -6.36
CA THR A 30 18.71 -7.70 -5.18
C THR A 30 19.60 -8.69 -4.44
N SER A 31 19.47 -8.72 -3.12
CA SER A 31 20.06 -9.71 -2.23
C SER A 31 19.05 -10.02 -1.12
N ILE A 32 19.09 -11.24 -0.59
CA ILE A 32 18.27 -11.65 0.57
C ILE A 32 18.89 -11.26 1.91
N TYR A 33 20.14 -10.80 1.88
CA TYR A 33 20.90 -10.40 3.08
C TYR A 33 20.78 -8.91 3.37
N ASP A 34 20.20 -8.14 2.45
CA ASP A 34 19.92 -6.71 2.61
C ASP A 34 18.46 -6.43 2.26
N HIS A 35 18.02 -5.18 2.42
CA HIS A 35 16.64 -4.79 2.15
C HIS A 35 16.36 -4.49 0.67
N SER A 36 17.35 -4.68 -0.22
CA SER A 36 17.24 -4.33 -1.65
C SER A 36 16.17 -5.16 -2.36
N ILE A 37 15.95 -6.41 -1.91
CA ILE A 37 14.89 -7.27 -2.44
C ILE A 37 13.50 -6.67 -2.21
N PHE A 38 13.23 -6.15 -1.01
CA PHE A 38 11.94 -5.57 -0.67
C PHE A 38 11.71 -4.22 -1.38
N GLU A 39 12.77 -3.42 -1.53
CA GLU A 39 12.71 -2.18 -2.32
C GLU A 39 12.41 -2.47 -3.81
N ALA A 40 13.09 -3.46 -4.39
CA ALA A 40 12.84 -3.89 -5.76
C ALA A 40 11.40 -4.40 -5.95
N PHE A 41 10.90 -5.23 -5.02
CA PHE A 41 9.51 -5.67 -5.04
C PHE A 41 8.53 -4.51 -4.89
N SER A 42 8.83 -3.51 -4.07
CA SER A 42 8.00 -2.30 -3.93
C SER A 42 7.86 -1.55 -5.24
N LYS A 43 8.96 -1.34 -5.96
CA LYS A 43 8.96 -0.71 -7.29
C LYS A 43 8.19 -1.54 -8.33
N VAL A 44 8.22 -2.86 -8.23
CA VAL A 44 7.48 -3.76 -9.12
C VAL A 44 5.98 -3.71 -8.81
N VAL A 45 5.60 -3.82 -7.53
CA VAL A 45 4.20 -3.79 -7.07
C VAL A 45 3.55 -2.44 -7.40
N GLN A 46 4.27 -1.34 -7.24
CA GLN A 46 3.80 -0.01 -7.62
C GLN A 46 3.34 0.07 -9.08
N LYS A 47 4.08 -0.55 -10.00
CA LYS A 47 3.71 -0.59 -11.43
C LYS A 47 2.44 -1.39 -11.71
N LEU A 48 2.00 -2.25 -10.78
CA LEU A 48 0.78 -3.04 -10.89
C LEU A 48 -0.46 -2.32 -10.36
N ILE A 49 -0.32 -1.17 -9.70
CA ILE A 49 -1.42 -0.46 -9.05
C ILE A 49 -1.86 0.72 -9.93
N PRO A 50 -3.03 0.65 -10.58
CA PRO A 50 -3.49 1.72 -11.48
C PRO A 50 -3.73 3.07 -10.77
N GLN A 51 -4.17 3.02 -9.51
CA GLN A 51 -4.47 4.20 -8.69
C GLN A 51 -3.26 4.76 -7.93
N LEU A 52 -2.04 4.31 -8.24
CA LEU A 52 -0.82 4.82 -7.59
C LEU A 52 -0.74 6.36 -7.60
N PRO A 53 -1.03 7.08 -8.70
CA PRO A 53 -0.94 8.54 -8.70
C PRO A 53 -1.89 9.20 -7.68
N THR A 54 -3.05 8.60 -7.43
CA THR A 54 -3.99 9.10 -6.42
C THR A 54 -3.43 8.91 -5.01
N LEU A 55 -2.84 7.74 -4.72
CA LEU A 55 -2.21 7.45 -3.43
C LEU A 55 -1.02 8.38 -3.15
N GLU A 56 -0.15 8.59 -4.15
CA GLU A 56 0.97 9.52 -4.05
C GLU A 56 0.50 10.96 -3.78
N ASN A 57 -0.54 11.41 -4.48
CA ASN A 57 -1.11 12.73 -4.26
C ASN A 57 -1.71 12.89 -2.85
N LEU A 58 -2.39 11.86 -2.33
CA LEU A 58 -2.91 11.87 -0.96
C LEU A 58 -1.78 11.93 0.07
N LEU A 59 -0.70 11.17 -0.12
CA LEU A 59 0.49 11.24 0.72
C LEU A 59 1.14 12.63 0.68
N ASN A 60 1.28 13.22 -0.50
CA ASN A 60 1.86 14.56 -0.66
C ASN A 60 1.02 15.63 0.07
N ILE A 61 -0.31 15.57 -0.01
CA ILE A 61 -1.22 16.46 0.72
C ILE A 61 -1.06 16.27 2.23
N PHE A 62 -1.01 15.02 2.70
CA PHE A 62 -0.86 14.72 4.13
C PHE A 62 0.46 15.23 4.69
N ILE A 63 1.58 14.97 3.98
CA ILE A 63 2.92 15.35 4.41
C ILE A 63 3.09 16.86 4.45
N SER A 64 2.65 17.56 3.38
CA SER A 64 2.78 19.02 3.27
C SER A 64 2.00 19.75 4.37
N ASN A 65 0.81 19.27 4.74
CA ASN A 65 -0.02 19.88 5.77
C ASN A 65 0.39 19.49 7.21
N SER A 66 1.18 18.43 7.37
CA SER A 66 1.56 17.88 8.68
C SER A 66 3.02 18.15 9.06
N GLY A 67 3.83 18.73 8.16
CA GLY A 67 5.25 18.99 8.42
C GLY A 67 6.09 17.72 8.55
N ILE A 68 5.69 16.68 7.84
CA ILE A 68 6.41 15.40 7.78
C ILE A 68 7.52 15.50 6.73
N GLU A 69 8.66 14.84 6.95
CA GLU A 69 9.77 14.85 5.97
C GLU A 69 9.62 13.73 4.94
N LYS A 70 9.18 12.55 5.38
CA LYS A 70 9.01 11.35 4.53
C LYS A 70 7.85 10.50 5.04
N ALA A 71 7.08 9.89 4.14
CA ALA A 71 6.09 8.88 4.54
C ALA A 71 6.00 7.73 3.54
N PHE A 72 5.79 6.55 4.09
CA PHE A 72 5.67 5.29 3.37
C PHE A 72 4.39 4.57 3.80
N LEU A 73 3.64 4.08 2.82
CA LEU A 73 2.49 3.21 3.05
C LEU A 73 2.95 1.76 2.85
N PHE A 74 3.13 1.03 3.94
CA PHE A 74 3.67 -0.33 3.98
C PHE A 74 2.57 -1.38 4.06
N ASP A 75 2.77 -2.52 3.39
CA ASP A 75 2.20 -3.79 3.82
C ASP A 75 3.04 -4.34 4.99
N VAL A 76 2.39 -4.54 6.13
CA VAL A 76 3.03 -4.95 7.40
C VAL A 76 3.67 -6.32 7.28
N VAL A 77 3.08 -7.23 6.52
CA VAL A 77 3.55 -8.63 6.44
C VAL A 77 4.74 -8.75 5.49
N SER A 78 4.65 -8.17 4.28
CA SER A 78 5.70 -8.30 3.27
C SER A 78 6.80 -7.24 3.36
N LYS A 79 6.61 -6.17 4.16
CA LYS A 79 7.49 -4.99 4.25
C LYS A 79 7.64 -4.24 2.92
N ILE A 80 6.75 -4.50 1.98
CA ILE A 80 6.68 -3.81 0.70
C ILE A 80 5.95 -2.48 0.90
N TYR A 81 6.51 -1.39 0.41
CA TYR A 81 5.80 -0.12 0.39
C TYR A 81 4.96 0.01 -0.90
N ILE A 82 3.66 0.17 -0.73
CA ILE A 82 2.69 0.31 -1.81
C ILE A 82 2.77 1.69 -2.45
N ALA A 83 2.94 2.73 -1.63
CA ALA A 83 3.04 4.11 -2.09
C ALA A 83 4.01 4.87 -1.19
N THR A 84 4.68 5.86 -1.78
CA THR A 84 5.55 6.80 -1.08
C THR A 84 5.26 8.19 -1.64
N ASP A 85 5.63 9.22 -0.90
CA ASP A 85 5.61 10.60 -1.39
C ASP A 85 6.61 10.86 -2.52
N CYS A 86 6.52 12.05 -3.13
CA CYS A 86 7.32 12.41 -4.29
C CYS A 86 8.82 12.64 -4.01
N SER A 87 9.25 12.69 -2.74
CA SER A 87 10.68 12.80 -2.43
C SER A 87 11.42 11.50 -2.78
N PRO A 88 12.70 11.55 -3.18
CA PRO A 88 13.46 10.35 -3.47
C PRO A 88 13.53 9.44 -2.24
N VAL A 89 13.43 8.14 -2.46
CA VAL A 89 13.57 7.15 -1.39
C VAL A 89 15.05 6.97 -1.09
N ASP A 90 15.43 7.34 0.13
CA ASP A 90 16.71 6.96 0.71
C ASP A 90 16.61 5.54 1.30
N MET A 91 17.59 4.70 0.96
CA MET A 91 17.57 3.30 1.36
C MET A 91 17.73 3.14 2.87
N GLN A 92 18.53 4.00 3.52
CA GLN A 92 18.69 3.94 4.99
C GLN A 92 17.39 4.27 5.71
N SER A 93 16.67 5.27 5.21
CA SER A 93 15.35 5.63 5.72
C SER A 93 14.33 4.49 5.55
N TYR A 94 14.40 3.76 4.44
CA TYR A 94 13.57 2.58 4.20
C TYR A 94 13.89 1.42 5.15
N GLU A 95 15.18 1.10 5.34
CA GLU A 95 15.64 0.07 6.29
C GLU A 95 15.16 0.37 7.71
N LEU A 96 15.34 1.62 8.15
CA LEU A 96 14.89 2.07 9.47
C LEU A 96 13.37 1.94 9.67
N CYS A 97 12.57 2.19 8.63
CA CYS A 97 11.13 2.00 8.69
C CYS A 97 10.74 0.51 8.75
N CYS A 98 11.47 -0.38 8.06
CA CYS A 98 11.24 -1.82 8.13
C CYS A 98 11.54 -2.35 9.54
N ASP A 99 12.69 -1.98 10.09
CA ASP A 99 13.11 -2.34 11.44
C ASP A 99 12.10 -1.83 12.49
N MET A 100 11.54 -0.62 12.28
CA MET A 100 10.48 -0.10 13.14
C MET A 100 9.23 -1.00 13.13
N ILE A 101 8.79 -1.47 11.96
CA ILE A 101 7.62 -2.35 11.88
C ILE A 101 7.93 -3.67 12.60
N ASP A 102 9.12 -4.23 12.43
CA ASP A 102 9.52 -5.46 13.15
C ASP A 102 9.46 -5.26 14.67
N VAL A 103 10.03 -4.17 15.19
CA VAL A 103 9.97 -3.86 16.63
C VAL A 103 8.53 -3.76 17.13
N VAL A 104 7.65 -3.07 16.39
CA VAL A 104 6.24 -2.92 16.80
C VAL A 104 5.53 -4.27 16.80
N ILE A 105 5.69 -5.06 15.74
CA ILE A 105 4.99 -6.35 15.60
C ILE A 105 5.53 -7.38 16.59
N ASP A 106 6.84 -7.46 16.79
CA ASP A 106 7.46 -8.40 17.73
C ASP A 106 7.07 -8.06 19.17
N LEU A 107 7.05 -6.77 19.54
CA LEU A 107 6.64 -6.34 20.86
C LEU A 107 5.14 -6.59 21.09
N SER A 108 4.30 -6.27 20.11
CA SER A 108 2.87 -6.58 20.16
C SER A 108 2.63 -8.09 20.25
N SER A 109 3.43 -8.92 19.57
CA SER A 109 3.29 -10.38 19.63
C SER A 109 3.62 -10.97 21.00
N ILE A 110 4.42 -10.28 21.81
CA ILE A 110 4.79 -10.71 23.17
C ILE A 110 3.74 -10.26 24.19
N TYR A 111 3.28 -9.01 24.10
CA TYR A 111 2.46 -8.38 25.14
C TYR A 111 0.97 -8.27 24.80
N SER A 112 0.58 -8.42 23.54
CA SER A 112 -0.84 -8.42 23.16
C SER A 112 -1.49 -9.71 23.65
N SER A 113 -2.66 -9.56 24.25
CA SER A 113 -3.53 -10.69 24.62
C SER A 113 -4.50 -11.06 23.50
N GLU A 114 -4.49 -10.32 22.39
CA GLU A 114 -5.34 -10.55 21.23
C GLU A 114 -4.70 -11.53 20.24
N GLU A 115 -5.52 -12.14 19.38
CA GLU A 115 -5.05 -13.10 18.37
C GLU A 115 -4.19 -12.45 17.27
N SER A 116 -4.30 -11.13 17.06
CA SER A 116 -3.50 -10.38 16.09
C SER A 116 -2.57 -9.38 16.75
N ALA A 117 -1.30 -9.42 16.38
CA ALA A 117 -0.29 -8.44 16.80
C ALA A 117 -0.46 -7.04 16.17
N PHE A 118 -1.41 -6.90 15.24
CA PHE A 118 -1.71 -5.66 14.54
C PHE A 118 -3.23 -5.49 14.42
N ASP A 119 -3.73 -4.37 14.94
CA ASP A 119 -5.15 -4.04 15.11
C ASP A 119 -5.44 -2.60 14.65
N HIS A 120 -6.71 -2.18 14.72
CA HIS A 120 -7.14 -0.84 14.28
C HIS A 120 -6.68 0.31 15.20
N GLN A 121 -6.05 0.01 16.34
CA GLN A 121 -5.50 1.01 17.27
C GLN A 121 -3.97 1.02 17.25
N SER A 122 -3.38 0.17 16.40
CA SER A 122 -1.95 -0.05 16.33
C SER A 122 -1.25 1.23 15.92
N SER A 123 -0.45 1.73 16.85
CA SER A 123 0.28 2.97 16.69
C SER A 123 1.55 2.91 17.51
N SER A 124 2.61 3.49 16.97
CA SER A 124 3.91 3.56 17.66
C SER A 124 4.60 4.88 17.35
N LEU A 125 5.43 5.32 18.29
CA LEU A 125 6.24 6.51 18.15
C LEU A 125 7.62 6.24 18.75
N ILE A 126 8.65 6.35 17.91
CA ILE A 126 10.04 6.15 18.30
C ILE A 126 10.78 7.46 18.08
N LYS A 127 11.37 7.99 19.14
CA LYS A 127 12.18 9.21 19.10
C LYS A 127 13.66 8.85 19.11
N LEU A 128 14.39 9.32 18.10
CA LEU A 128 15.84 9.13 17.97
C LEU A 128 16.60 10.28 18.66
N ASN A 129 17.88 10.05 18.91
CA ASN A 129 18.76 11.02 19.59
C ASN A 129 19.18 12.23 18.73
N ASN A 130 18.79 12.26 17.45
CA ASN A 130 19.13 13.28 16.46
C ASN A 130 17.92 14.17 16.09
N ASN A 131 16.96 14.32 17.02
CA ASN A 131 15.72 15.06 16.85
C ASN A 131 14.83 14.55 15.70
N THR A 132 14.97 13.28 15.33
CA THR A 132 14.10 12.59 14.37
C THR A 132 13.08 11.75 15.13
N ILE A 133 11.84 11.77 14.67
CA ILE A 133 10.75 10.95 15.18
C ILE A 133 10.29 10.05 14.05
N LEU A 134 10.08 8.79 14.37
CA LEU A 134 9.40 7.82 13.53
C LEU A 134 8.01 7.59 14.12
N CYS A 135 6.98 7.70 13.30
CA CYS A 135 5.62 7.37 13.71
C CYS A 135 5.06 6.27 12.82
N LEU A 136 4.39 5.31 13.45
CA LEU A 136 3.65 4.25 12.79
C LEU A 136 2.18 4.39 13.19
N ARG A 137 1.28 4.27 12.21
CA ARG A 137 -0.16 4.25 12.39
C ARG A 137 -0.80 3.23 11.46
N GLU A 138 -1.74 2.46 11.97
CA GLU A 138 -2.55 1.56 11.15
C GLU A 138 -3.49 2.33 10.21
N VAL A 139 -3.56 1.88 8.96
CA VAL A 139 -4.47 2.39 7.93
C VAL A 139 -5.57 1.38 7.63
N ASN A 140 -5.20 0.10 7.49
CA ASN A 140 -6.10 -1.03 7.36
C ASN A 140 -5.40 -2.28 7.92
N LYS A 141 -6.11 -3.42 8.04
CA LYS A 141 -5.62 -4.68 8.61
C LYS A 141 -4.24 -5.15 8.09
N PHE A 142 -3.88 -4.78 6.87
CA PHE A 142 -2.59 -5.11 6.25
C PHE A 142 -1.67 -3.91 6.07
N LEU A 143 -2.22 -2.69 6.10
CA LEU A 143 -1.50 -1.48 5.72
C LEU A 143 -1.18 -0.61 6.93
N ALA A 144 0.08 -0.20 7.02
CA ALA A 144 0.56 0.77 8.00
C ALA A 144 1.17 1.98 7.29
N LEU A 145 0.88 3.17 7.81
CA LEU A 145 1.60 4.37 7.44
C LEU A 145 2.77 4.54 8.41
N VAL A 146 3.99 4.63 7.87
CA VAL A 146 5.20 4.96 8.61
C VAL A 146 5.70 6.31 8.14
N CYS A 147 5.90 7.26 9.05
CA CYS A 147 6.41 8.59 8.72
C CYS A 147 7.66 8.94 9.51
N ILE A 148 8.51 9.76 8.87
CA ILE A 148 9.72 10.34 9.43
C ILE A 148 9.50 11.84 9.50
N LEU A 149 9.70 12.42 10.68
CA LEU A 149 9.52 13.85 10.91
C LEU A 149 10.51 14.37 11.95
N ARG A 150 10.75 15.69 11.91
CA ARG A 150 11.54 16.38 12.93
C ARG A 150 10.74 16.60 14.19
N GLU A 151 11.42 16.51 15.33
CA GLU A 151 10.83 16.78 16.63
C GLU A 151 10.20 18.18 16.71
N GLU A 152 10.79 19.18 16.07
CA GLU A 152 10.28 20.55 16.03
C GLU A 152 8.87 20.65 15.42
N ASN A 153 8.58 19.79 14.44
CA ASN A 153 7.27 19.72 13.77
C ASN A 153 6.26 18.89 14.56
N PHE A 154 6.72 18.05 15.49
CA PHE A 154 5.86 17.20 16.31
C PHE A 154 5.09 17.95 17.42
N ASN A 155 5.43 19.22 17.66
CA ASN A 155 4.72 20.08 18.61
C ASN A 155 3.22 20.25 18.30
N ARG A 156 2.77 19.94 17.08
CA ARG A 156 1.38 20.03 16.63
C ARG A 156 0.74 18.65 16.43
N GLN A 157 1.01 17.71 17.33
CA GLN A 157 0.52 16.33 17.23
C GLN A 157 -0.99 16.24 16.93
N GLY A 158 -1.84 17.06 17.55
CA GLY A 158 -3.29 17.04 17.30
C GLY A 158 -3.69 17.35 15.85
N VAL A 159 -2.92 18.18 15.14
CA VAL A 159 -3.14 18.47 13.71
C VAL A 159 -2.70 17.27 12.87
N ILE A 160 -1.59 16.64 13.22
CA ILE A 160 -1.08 15.44 12.53
C ILE A 160 -2.09 14.30 12.67
N ASP A 161 -2.59 14.06 13.89
CA ASP A 161 -3.58 13.00 14.15
C ASP A 161 -4.90 13.28 13.41
N TYR A 162 -5.37 14.53 13.36
CA TYR A 162 -6.56 14.89 12.56
C TYR A 162 -6.35 14.68 11.06
N ASN A 163 -5.23 15.18 10.52
CA ASN A 163 -4.89 15.01 9.11
C ASN A 163 -4.73 13.53 8.76
N PHE A 164 -4.23 12.71 9.68
CA PHE A 164 -4.10 11.27 9.51
C PHE A 164 -5.47 10.59 9.41
N LEU A 165 -6.45 10.98 10.24
CA LEU A 165 -7.82 10.47 10.13
C LEU A 165 -8.42 10.77 8.75
N CYS A 166 -8.31 12.02 8.28
CA CYS A 166 -8.76 12.38 6.94
C CYS A 166 -8.04 11.58 5.84
N PHE A 167 -6.73 11.35 5.99
CA PHE A 167 -5.95 10.53 5.06
C PHE A 167 -6.44 9.07 5.06
N ARG A 168 -6.64 8.45 6.22
CA ARG A 168 -7.10 7.07 6.35
C ARG A 168 -8.48 6.87 5.71
N ASP A 169 -9.39 7.80 5.94
CA ASP A 169 -10.74 7.76 5.39
C ASP A 169 -10.68 7.89 3.85
N ALA A 170 -9.86 8.80 3.32
CA ALA A 170 -9.64 8.95 1.88
C ALA A 170 -9.03 7.70 1.22
N ILE A 171 -8.07 7.04 1.88
CA ILE A 171 -7.48 5.79 1.39
C ILE A 171 -8.54 4.68 1.33
N SER A 172 -9.40 4.59 2.34
CA SER A 172 -10.49 3.60 2.39
C SER A 172 -11.46 3.79 1.22
N GLU A 173 -11.86 5.03 0.93
CA GLU A 173 -12.71 5.36 -0.22
C GLU A 173 -12.08 4.97 -1.57
N VAL A 174 -10.78 5.22 -1.75
CA VAL A 174 -10.06 4.86 -2.97
C VAL A 174 -10.09 3.35 -3.21
N PHE A 175 -9.91 2.54 -2.15
CA PHE A 175 -9.98 1.08 -2.27
C PHE A 175 -11.41 0.58 -2.51
N GLU A 176 -12.43 1.19 -1.89
CA GLU A 176 -13.83 0.84 -2.13
C GLU A 176 -14.29 1.12 -3.56
N LEU A 177 -13.90 2.26 -4.11
CA LEU A 177 -14.26 2.63 -5.49
C LEU A 177 -13.73 1.61 -6.49
N ARG A 178 -12.54 1.05 -6.25
CA ARG A 178 -12.00 -0.03 -7.09
C ARG A 178 -12.86 -1.30 -7.03
N LEU A 179 -13.34 -1.67 -5.85
CA LEU A 179 -14.25 -2.82 -5.69
C LEU A 179 -15.60 -2.58 -6.40
N LYS A 180 -16.12 -1.36 -6.37
CA LYS A 180 -17.35 -0.99 -7.07
C LYS A 180 -17.18 -0.97 -8.59
N VAL A 181 -16.05 -0.45 -9.10
CA VAL A 181 -15.73 -0.42 -10.54
C VAL A 181 -15.50 -1.83 -11.09
N GLN A 182 -14.91 -2.75 -10.30
CA GLN A 182 -14.79 -4.16 -10.69
C GLN A 182 -16.12 -4.94 -10.66
N LYS A 183 -17.11 -4.47 -9.91
CA LYS A 183 -18.45 -5.07 -9.81
C LYS A 183 -19.46 -4.51 -10.83
N LEU A 184 -19.08 -3.55 -11.68
CA LEU A 184 -19.99 -3.09 -12.73
C LEU A 184 -20.15 -4.23 -13.76
N PRO A 185 -21.38 -4.72 -14.01
CA PRO A 185 -21.61 -5.76 -15.01
C PRO A 185 -21.25 -5.20 -16.39
N THR A 186 -20.54 -6.00 -17.17
CA THR A 186 -20.28 -5.71 -18.58
C THR A 186 -21.59 -5.51 -19.33
N LEU A 187 -21.61 -4.59 -20.31
CA LEU A 187 -22.81 -4.23 -21.08
C LEU A 187 -23.51 -5.42 -21.77
N ASP A 188 -22.85 -6.57 -21.88
CA ASP A 188 -23.43 -7.83 -22.39
C ASP A 188 -24.49 -8.46 -21.47
N GLU A 189 -24.46 -8.20 -20.15
CA GLU A 189 -25.44 -8.78 -19.21
C GLU A 189 -26.75 -7.99 -19.14
N ARG A 190 -26.82 -6.79 -19.75
CA ARG A 190 -28.07 -6.00 -19.81
C ARG A 190 -29.06 -6.51 -20.87
N ALA A 191 -28.63 -7.38 -21.78
CA ALA A 191 -29.49 -7.90 -22.85
C ALA A 191 -30.40 -9.07 -22.40
N GLU A 192 -30.15 -9.68 -21.24
CA GLU A 192 -30.96 -10.81 -20.73
C GLU A 192 -32.09 -10.40 -19.78
N LEU A 193 -32.21 -9.12 -19.43
CA LEU A 193 -33.28 -8.60 -18.55
C LEU A 193 -34.46 -8.02 -19.34
N ILE A 194 -34.93 -8.72 -20.38
CA ILE A 194 -36.29 -8.51 -20.89
C ILE A 194 -37.21 -9.42 -20.08
N PRO A 195 -38.08 -8.89 -19.19
CA PRO A 195 -39.04 -9.72 -18.48
C PRO A 195 -40.09 -10.19 -19.49
N ASN A 196 -39.99 -11.44 -19.90
CA ASN A 196 -41.10 -12.15 -20.53
C ASN A 196 -42.14 -12.46 -19.45
N GLY A 197 -43.36 -11.96 -19.65
CA GLY A 197 -44.55 -12.47 -19.00
C GLY A 197 -44.87 -11.82 -17.66
N LEU A 198 -46.05 -11.21 -17.59
CA LEU A 198 -46.76 -11.00 -16.34
C LEU A 198 -46.95 -12.37 -15.67
N ASP A 199 -46.59 -12.48 -14.39
CA ASP A 199 -47.33 -13.27 -13.39
C ASP A 199 -46.86 -12.87 -11.98
N ASP A 200 -47.83 -12.36 -11.22
CA ASP A 200 -48.01 -12.25 -9.77
C ASP A 200 -46.83 -11.87 -8.83
N ILE A 201 -46.99 -10.67 -8.27
CA ILE A 201 -46.28 -10.15 -7.10
C ILE A 201 -46.77 -10.92 -5.86
N ASN A 202 -45.88 -11.65 -5.19
CA ASN A 202 -46.03 -11.96 -3.77
C ASN A 202 -44.83 -11.39 -3.02
N GLU A 203 -45.10 -10.35 -2.23
CA GLU A 203 -44.25 -9.92 -1.12
C GLU A 203 -44.26 -11.04 -0.08
N ASP A 204 -43.09 -11.59 0.23
CA ASP A 204 -42.70 -12.20 1.52
C ASP A 204 -41.49 -13.14 1.30
N ASP A 205 -40.27 -12.60 1.30
CA ASP A 205 -39.16 -13.23 2.04
C ASP A 205 -37.96 -12.27 2.15
N VAL A 206 -37.67 -11.83 3.38
CA VAL A 206 -36.48 -11.08 3.75
C VAL A 206 -35.66 -12.02 4.62
N GLY A 207 -34.56 -12.56 4.10
CA GLY A 207 -33.65 -13.33 4.94
C GLY A 207 -32.57 -14.12 4.21
N GLU A 208 -31.32 -13.80 4.57
CA GLU A 208 -30.14 -14.67 4.49
C GLU A 208 -29.57 -15.03 3.11
N ASP A 209 -28.66 -14.18 2.61
CA ASP A 209 -27.57 -14.63 1.74
C ASP A 209 -26.28 -13.85 2.06
N ASP A 210 -25.65 -14.19 3.19
CA ASP A 210 -24.41 -13.57 3.67
C ASP A 210 -23.30 -14.59 4.00
N LYS A 211 -23.29 -15.77 3.34
CA LYS A 211 -22.33 -16.84 3.66
C LYS A 211 -21.46 -17.39 2.53
N ILE A 212 -21.43 -16.80 1.33
CA ILE A 212 -20.62 -17.33 0.21
C ILE A 212 -19.66 -16.30 -0.38
N ILE A 213 -18.95 -15.51 0.43
CA ILE A 213 -17.81 -14.72 -0.07
C ILE A 213 -16.71 -14.67 0.98
N ASN A 214 -16.06 -15.82 1.25
CA ASN A 214 -14.87 -15.81 2.12
C ASN A 214 -13.75 -16.75 1.67
N ARG A 215 -13.66 -17.08 0.38
CA ARG A 215 -12.60 -18.00 -0.09
C ARG A 215 -11.77 -17.58 -1.30
N THR A 216 -12.00 -16.44 -1.92
CA THR A 216 -11.19 -16.11 -3.11
C THR A 216 -11.07 -14.61 -3.31
N ASN A 217 -10.15 -13.97 -2.57
CA ASN A 217 -9.32 -12.86 -3.07
C ASN A 217 -8.34 -12.40 -1.99
N LYS A 218 -7.32 -13.24 -1.77
CA LYS A 218 -6.00 -12.76 -1.35
C LYS A 218 -5.31 -12.35 -2.65
N ILE A 219 -5.23 -11.06 -2.93
CA ILE A 219 -4.17 -10.36 -3.68
C ILE A 219 -4.53 -8.87 -3.52
N ILE A 220 -3.85 -8.28 -2.54
CA ILE A 220 -3.36 -6.91 -2.34
C ILE A 220 -3.39 -6.67 -0.84
#